data_AF-A0A7C7PRU3-F1
#
_entry.id   AF-A0A7C7PRU3-F1
#
_cell.length_a   1.000
_cell.length_b   1.000
_cell.length_c   1.000
_cell.angle_alpha   90.00
_cell.angle_beta   90.00
_cell.angle_gamma   90.00
#
_symmetry.space_group_name_H-M   'P 1'
#
loop_
_entity.id
_entity.type
_entity.pdbx_description
1 polymer ?
#
loop_
_entity_poly.entity_id
_entity_poly.type
_entity_poly.pdbx_seq_one_letter_code
_entity_poly.pdbx_strand_id
1 'polypeptide(L)'
;CVDTTSLMHRGEGMLVGNSSGGMFLVHAETEETPYVAARPFRVNAGAVHMYVRTPADRTRYLCELRAGDRVMVYNHEGKGRVVYVGRSKVERRPMLLIEARYGDKRLGCVLQNAETIRLVKTDGTPLSVAELKEGDRVLGYVEEAGRHFGMRVEETIIEV
;
A
#
# COMPACT_ATOMS: atom_id res chain seq x y z
N CYS A 1 6.92 -6.47 4.70
CA CYS A 1 6.05 -6.24 5.87
C CYS A 1 6.62 -5.08 6.68
N VAL A 2 5.78 -4.11 7.06
CA VAL A 2 6.16 -2.91 7.79
C VAL A 2 5.39 -2.89 9.11
N ASP A 3 6.10 -3.03 10.23
CA ASP A 3 5.58 -2.78 11.57
C ASP A 3 5.87 -1.33 11.95
N THR A 4 4.85 -0.59 12.36
CA THR A 4 4.94 0.82 12.77
C THR A 4 4.95 0.98 14.29
N THR A 5 5.29 2.17 14.78
CA THR A 5 5.21 2.53 16.20
C THR A 5 3.85 3.14 16.57
N SER A 6 2.79 2.83 15.82
CA SER A 6 1.46 3.41 16.00
C SER A 6 0.40 2.36 15.74
N LEU A 7 -0.72 2.45 16.46
CA LEU A 7 -1.90 1.68 16.12
C LEU A 7 -2.60 2.33 14.91
N MET A 8 -3.20 1.50 14.07
CA MET A 8 -4.03 1.85 12.94
C MET A 8 -5.44 1.28 13.15
N HIS A 9 -6.43 1.96 12.58
CA HIS A 9 -7.84 1.58 12.68
C HIS A 9 -8.31 0.84 11.43
N ARG A 10 -9.49 0.20 11.49
CA ARG A 10 -10.10 -0.44 10.33
C ARG A 10 -10.28 0.57 9.19
N GLY A 11 -9.93 0.18 7.97
CA GLY A 11 -9.87 1.08 6.81
C GLY A 11 -8.65 2.01 6.75
N GLU A 12 -7.69 1.94 7.70
CA GLU A 12 -6.36 2.55 7.56
C GLU A 12 -5.34 1.57 6.95
N GLY A 13 -4.34 2.11 6.26
CA GLY A 13 -3.30 1.33 5.60
C GLY A 13 -2.18 2.20 5.01
N MET A 14 -1.34 1.59 4.18
CA MET A 14 -0.28 2.29 3.43
C MET A 14 -0.59 2.27 1.93
N LEU A 15 -0.30 3.38 1.26
CA LEU A 15 -0.30 3.45 -0.20
C LEU A 15 1.00 2.85 -0.73
N VAL A 16 0.89 1.76 -1.50
CA VAL A 16 2.01 1.02 -2.09
C VAL A 16 1.69 0.50 -3.49
N GLY A 17 2.70 0.38 -4.37
CA GLY A 17 2.49 -0.12 -5.73
C GLY A 17 3.79 -0.33 -6.50
N ASN A 18 3.70 -0.99 -7.66
CA ASN A 18 4.84 -1.20 -8.55
C ASN A 18 5.40 0.13 -9.09
N SER A 19 4.56 1.16 -9.19
CA SER A 19 4.91 2.52 -9.64
C SER A 19 4.67 3.57 -8.54
N SER A 20 5.36 4.70 -8.62
CA SER A 20 5.07 5.88 -7.78
C SER A 20 3.73 6.53 -8.14
N GLY A 21 3.38 6.54 -9.44
CA GLY A 21 2.17 7.19 -9.96
C GLY A 21 0.89 6.35 -9.84
N GLY A 22 0.99 5.10 -9.39
CA GLY A 22 -0.13 4.16 -9.28
C GLY A 22 0.04 3.19 -8.12
N MET A 23 -0.70 3.41 -7.04
CA MET A 23 -0.61 2.67 -5.78
C MET A 23 -1.99 2.18 -5.29
N PHE A 24 -1.98 1.15 -4.46
CA PHE A 24 -3.14 0.57 -3.78
C PHE A 24 -3.08 0.89 -2.29
N LEU A 25 -4.24 1.05 -1.64
CA LEU A 25 -4.32 1.14 -0.18
C LEU A 25 -4.32 -0.27 0.40
N VAL A 26 -3.14 -0.75 0.81
CA VAL A 26 -2.98 -2.02 1.52
C VAL A 26 -3.30 -1.81 2.99
N HIS A 27 -4.33 -2.51 3.45
CA HIS A 27 -4.92 -2.39 4.78
C HIS A 27 -3.97 -2.86 5.89
N ALA A 28 -4.07 -2.25 7.06
CA ALA A 28 -3.42 -2.72 8.27
C ALA A 28 -4.00 -4.07 8.75
N GLU A 29 -3.23 -4.84 9.52
CA GLU A 29 -3.66 -6.15 10.06
C GLU A 29 -4.64 -5.97 11.26
N THR A 30 -5.75 -5.24 11.07
CA THR A 30 -6.72 -4.89 12.14
C THR A 30 -7.82 -5.92 12.34
N GLU A 31 -8.14 -6.72 11.32
CA GLU A 31 -9.18 -7.75 11.43
C GLU A 31 -8.58 -9.03 12.02
N GLU A 32 -9.19 -9.53 13.10
CA GLU A 32 -8.89 -10.86 13.65
C GLU A 32 -9.46 -11.96 12.74
N THR A 33 -8.77 -13.08 12.66
CA THR A 33 -9.30 -14.33 12.07
C THR A 33 -9.30 -15.43 13.13
N PRO A 34 -10.06 -16.54 12.95
CA PRO A 34 -10.04 -17.67 13.87
C PRO A 34 -8.64 -18.28 14.12
N TYR A 35 -7.67 -17.97 13.25
CA TYR A 35 -6.31 -18.51 13.28
C TYR A 35 -5.24 -17.45 13.64
N VAL A 36 -5.56 -16.15 13.50
CA VAL A 36 -4.57 -15.07 13.64
C VAL A 36 -5.18 -13.86 14.35
N ALA A 37 -4.67 -13.55 15.55
CA ALA A 37 -4.97 -12.32 16.27
C ALA A 37 -4.47 -11.07 15.51
N ALA A 38 -5.22 -9.98 15.62
CA ALA A 38 -4.91 -8.72 14.93
C ALA A 38 -3.57 -8.13 15.40
N ARG A 39 -2.91 -7.44 14.46
CA ARG A 39 -1.69 -6.65 14.68
C ARG A 39 -1.90 -5.26 14.09
N PRO A 40 -2.74 -4.41 14.71
CA PRO A 40 -3.12 -3.11 14.16
C PRO A 40 -1.96 -2.11 13.97
N PHE A 41 -0.72 -2.46 14.29
CA PHE A 41 0.49 -1.69 13.97
C PHE A 41 1.19 -2.12 12.67
N ARG A 42 0.73 -3.20 12.02
CA ARG A 42 1.37 -3.86 10.87
C ARG A 42 0.65 -3.59 9.55
N VAL A 43 1.41 -3.38 8.49
CA VAL A 43 0.96 -3.52 7.10
C VAL A 43 1.81 -4.55 6.37
N ASN A 44 1.19 -5.54 5.74
CA ASN A 44 1.86 -6.50 4.87
C ASN A 44 2.03 -5.91 3.45
N ALA A 45 2.79 -4.82 3.40
CA ALA A 45 2.93 -3.88 2.28
C ALA A 45 3.42 -4.46 0.92
N GLY A 46 3.69 -5.75 0.79
CA GLY A 46 4.04 -6.40 -0.48
C GLY A 46 5.53 -6.53 -0.80
N ALA A 47 5.84 -6.64 -2.10
CA ALA A 47 7.15 -6.98 -2.65
C ALA A 47 8.22 -5.89 -2.50
N VAL A 48 9.49 -6.31 -2.47
CA VAL A 48 10.65 -5.46 -2.14
C VAL A 48 10.89 -4.29 -3.11
N HIS A 49 10.48 -4.43 -4.37
CA HIS A 49 10.67 -3.43 -5.43
C HIS A 49 9.56 -2.37 -5.47
N MET A 50 8.46 -2.56 -4.72
CA MET A 50 7.34 -1.62 -4.77
C MET A 50 7.68 -0.34 -4.01
N TYR A 51 7.06 0.75 -4.44
CA TYR A 51 7.11 2.03 -3.76
C TYR A 51 6.13 2.09 -2.59
N VAL A 52 6.40 2.99 -1.64
CA VAL A 52 5.49 3.43 -0.57
C VAL A 52 5.45 4.96 -0.50
N ARG A 53 4.30 5.56 -0.17
CA ARG A 53 4.21 7.00 0.11
C ARG A 53 4.89 7.37 1.44
N THR A 54 5.65 8.46 1.41
CA THR A 54 6.36 9.05 2.54
C THR A 54 6.03 10.56 2.65
N PRO A 55 6.37 11.23 3.77
CA PRO A 55 6.01 12.64 3.94
C PRO A 55 6.66 13.59 2.92
N ALA A 56 5.99 14.73 2.70
CA ALA A 56 6.29 15.72 1.66
C ALA A 56 6.21 15.15 0.23
N ASP A 57 5.10 14.43 -0.03
CA ASP A 57 4.71 13.83 -1.31
C ASP A 57 5.68 12.84 -1.98
N ARG A 58 6.78 12.47 -1.33
CA ARG A 58 7.80 11.56 -1.87
C ARG A 58 7.42 10.08 -1.76
N THR A 59 8.09 9.26 -2.56
CA THR A 59 8.08 7.81 -2.48
C THR A 59 9.46 7.26 -2.08
N ARG A 60 9.50 6.01 -1.60
CA ARG A 60 10.71 5.20 -1.39
C ARG A 60 10.41 3.74 -1.72
N TYR A 61 11.43 2.93 -2.00
CA TYR A 61 11.23 1.49 -2.15
C TYR A 61 11.00 0.81 -0.79
N LEU A 62 10.15 -0.21 -0.75
CA LEU A 62 9.88 -0.97 0.48
C LEU A 62 11.13 -1.66 1.05
N CYS A 63 12.09 -2.04 0.19
CA CYS A 63 13.38 -2.61 0.61
C CYS A 63 14.30 -1.61 1.35
N GLU A 64 14.08 -0.30 1.17
CA GLU A 64 14.90 0.74 1.79
C GLU A 64 14.44 1.09 3.21
N LEU A 65 13.21 0.74 3.60
CA LEU A 65 12.63 1.12 4.89
C LEU A 65 13.38 0.48 6.06
N ARG A 66 13.78 1.31 7.02
CA ARG A 66 14.47 0.93 8.26
C ARG A 66 13.72 1.47 9.48
N ALA A 67 14.04 0.95 10.66
CA ALA A 67 13.50 1.49 11.90
C ALA A 67 13.84 2.98 12.05
N GLY A 68 12.87 3.79 12.49
CA GLY A 68 12.96 5.25 12.56
C GLY A 68 12.58 6.00 11.28
N ASP A 69 12.41 5.33 10.14
CA ASP A 69 11.91 5.97 8.92
C ASP A 69 10.47 6.47 9.09
N ARG A 70 10.17 7.61 8.47
CA ARG A 70 8.82 8.18 8.43
C ARG A 70 8.08 7.71 7.19
N VAL A 71 6.89 7.14 7.38
CA VAL A 71 5.98 6.70 6.32
C VAL A 71 4.60 7.30 6.51
N MET A 72 3.79 7.31 5.46
CA MET A 72 2.41 7.79 5.52
C MET A 72 1.43 6.62 5.74
N VAL A 73 0.52 6.77 6.69
CA VAL A 73 -0.69 5.96 6.82
C VAL A 73 -1.88 6.80 6.35
N TYR A 74 -2.79 6.20 5.59
CA TYR A 74 -4.01 6.83 5.10
C TYR A 74 -5.24 6.04 5.53
N ASN A 75 -6.33 6.74 5.83
CA ASN A 75 -7.65 6.13 5.95
C ASN A 75 -8.38 6.06 4.58
N HIS A 76 -9.50 5.34 4.56
CA HIS A 76 -10.34 5.18 3.37
C HIS A 76 -10.97 6.49 2.83
N GLU A 77 -11.01 7.57 3.63
CA GLU A 77 -11.43 8.91 3.20
C GLU A 77 -10.29 9.72 2.57
N GLY A 78 -9.08 9.15 2.46
CA GLY A 78 -7.89 9.82 1.95
C GLY A 78 -7.14 10.70 2.97
N LYS A 79 -7.57 10.74 4.24
CA LYS A 79 -6.87 11.49 5.30
C LYS A 79 -5.58 10.76 5.67
N GLY A 80 -4.45 11.43 5.45
CA GLY A 80 -3.11 10.88 5.72
C GLY A 80 -2.47 11.43 7.01
N ARG A 81 -1.68 10.59 7.69
CA ARG A 81 -0.87 10.95 8.86
C ARG A 81 0.52 10.32 8.80
N VAL A 82 1.50 10.98 9.39
CA VAL A 82 2.87 10.44 9.52
C VAL A 82 2.92 9.44 10.66
N VAL A 83 3.55 8.29 10.42
CA VAL A 83 3.94 7.32 11.45
C VAL A 83 5.41 6.93 11.27
N TYR A 84 6.00 6.32 12.29
CA TYR A 84 7.38 5.82 12.24
C TYR A 84 7.40 4.30 12.06
N VAL A 85 8.34 3.81 11.26
CA VAL A 85 8.63 2.38 11.14
C VAL A 85 9.33 1.92 12.41
N GLY A 86 8.74 0.93 13.11
CA GLY A 86 9.38 0.23 14.22
C GLY A 86 10.27 -0.91 13.73
N ARG A 87 9.82 -1.64 12.70
CA ARG A 87 10.56 -2.72 12.05
C ARG A 87 10.12 -2.93 10.61
N SER A 88 11.06 -3.06 9.68
CA SER A 88 10.81 -3.61 8.35
C SER A 88 11.24 -5.09 8.32
N LYS A 89 10.42 -5.97 7.75
CA LYS A 89 10.68 -7.40 7.62
C LYS A 89 10.43 -7.86 6.19
N VAL A 90 11.44 -8.51 5.61
CA VAL A 90 11.36 -9.25 4.34
C VAL A 90 11.31 -10.75 4.66
N GLU A 91 10.42 -11.48 3.98
CA GLU A 91 10.32 -12.94 4.05
C GLU A 91 9.88 -13.49 2.69
N ARG A 92 10.21 -14.76 2.41
CA ARG A 92 9.81 -15.45 1.18
C ARG A 92 8.45 -16.12 1.39
N ARG A 93 7.49 -15.82 0.52
CA ARG A 93 6.14 -16.41 0.44
C ARG A 93 5.73 -16.52 -1.03
N PRO A 94 4.73 -17.36 -1.38
CA PRO A 94 4.00 -17.21 -2.63
C PRO A 94 3.41 -15.81 -2.74
N MET A 95 3.42 -15.24 -3.94
CA MET A 95 2.94 -13.88 -4.22
C MET A 95 1.85 -13.90 -5.29
N LEU A 96 1.00 -12.88 -5.28
CA LEU A 96 0.00 -12.58 -6.31
C LEU A 96 0.38 -11.26 -6.99
N LEU A 97 0.34 -11.23 -8.32
CA LEU A 97 0.26 -9.97 -9.06
C LEU A 97 -1.22 -9.56 -9.09
N ILE A 98 -1.50 -8.33 -8.66
CA ILE A 98 -2.83 -7.73 -8.70
C ILE A 98 -2.75 -6.50 -9.59
N GLU A 99 -3.57 -6.49 -10.64
CA GLU A 99 -3.71 -5.37 -11.57
C GLU A 99 -5.07 -4.70 -11.40
N ALA A 100 -5.12 -3.39 -11.58
CA ALA A 100 -6.34 -2.61 -11.61
C ALA A 100 -6.28 -1.51 -12.68
N ARG A 101 -7.45 -0.98 -13.05
CA ARG A 101 -7.59 0.11 -14.02
C ARG A 101 -8.35 1.29 -13.43
N TYR A 102 -7.84 2.50 -13.64
CA TYR A 102 -8.50 3.76 -13.31
C TYR A 102 -8.45 4.69 -14.53
N GLY A 103 -9.61 4.88 -15.19
CA GLY A 103 -9.65 5.48 -16.53
C GLY A 103 -8.78 4.69 -17.50
N ASP A 104 -7.86 5.36 -18.18
CA ASP A 104 -6.89 4.75 -19.09
C ASP A 104 -5.62 4.22 -18.39
N LYS A 105 -5.44 4.52 -17.10
CA LYS A 105 -4.25 4.12 -16.33
C LYS A 105 -4.38 2.70 -15.78
N ARG A 106 -3.29 1.95 -15.86
CA ARG A 106 -3.11 0.66 -15.19
C ARG A 106 -2.29 0.84 -13.93
N LEU A 107 -2.64 0.08 -12.88
CA LEU A 107 -1.92 0.03 -11.62
C LEU A 107 -1.59 -1.44 -11.33
N GLY A 108 -0.38 -1.72 -10.86
CA GLY A 108 0.03 -3.05 -10.44
C GLY A 108 0.58 -3.06 -9.02
N CYS A 109 0.32 -4.13 -8.26
CA CYS A 109 1.03 -4.42 -7.02
C CYS A 109 1.27 -5.93 -6.87
N VAL A 110 2.30 -6.29 -6.11
CA VAL A 110 2.68 -7.68 -5.83
C VAL A 110 2.60 -7.93 -4.33
N LEU A 111 1.59 -8.67 -3.90
CA LEU A 111 1.27 -8.95 -2.49
C LEU A 111 1.45 -10.44 -2.16
N GLN A 112 1.66 -10.79 -0.88
CA GLN A 112 1.77 -12.22 -0.51
C GLN A 112 0.39 -12.89 -0.64
N ASN A 113 0.36 -14.14 -1.08
CA ASN A 113 -0.88 -14.92 -1.11
C ASN A 113 -1.27 -15.37 0.31
N ALA A 114 -2.05 -14.56 1.03
CA ALA A 114 -2.54 -14.86 2.38
C ALA A 114 -3.83 -14.09 2.72
N GLU A 115 -4.76 -14.73 3.41
CA GLU A 115 -6.06 -14.19 3.85
C GLU A 115 -5.97 -12.92 4.74
N THR A 116 -4.83 -12.74 5.41
CA THR A 116 -4.58 -11.60 6.31
C THR A 116 -4.12 -10.36 5.54
N ILE A 117 -3.74 -10.48 4.27
CA ILE A 117 -3.43 -9.34 3.41
C ILE A 117 -4.72 -8.88 2.74
N ARG A 118 -5.03 -7.59 2.91
CA ARG A 118 -6.27 -7.01 2.44
C ARG A 118 -6.03 -5.70 1.73
N LEU A 119 -6.81 -5.45 0.69
CA LEU A 119 -6.98 -4.12 0.08
C LEU A 119 -8.20 -3.44 0.71
N VAL A 120 -8.28 -2.11 0.68
CA VAL A 120 -9.42 -1.38 1.24
C VAL A 120 -10.45 -1.08 0.14
N LYS A 121 -11.74 -1.39 0.35
CA LYS A 121 -12.84 -1.00 -0.53
C LYS A 121 -13.23 0.47 -0.34
N THR A 122 -14.06 1.01 -1.23
CA THR A 122 -14.49 2.42 -1.21
C THR A 122 -15.28 2.84 0.03
N ASP A 123 -15.84 1.88 0.78
CA ASP A 123 -16.55 2.06 2.06
C ASP A 123 -15.63 1.86 3.29
N GLY A 124 -14.33 1.67 3.08
CA GLY A 124 -13.38 1.34 4.14
C GLY A 124 -13.39 -0.12 4.58
N THR A 125 -14.22 -0.99 3.99
CA THR A 125 -14.21 -2.43 4.28
C THR A 125 -12.99 -3.10 3.69
N PRO A 126 -12.20 -3.87 4.46
CA PRO A 126 -11.07 -4.58 3.92
C PRO A 126 -11.50 -5.83 3.17
N LEU A 127 -10.84 -6.10 2.04
CA LEU A 127 -11.08 -7.21 1.13
C LEU A 127 -9.83 -8.09 1.06
N SER A 128 -9.96 -9.37 1.41
CA SER A 128 -8.87 -10.34 1.33
C SER A 128 -8.35 -10.48 -0.10
N VAL A 129 -7.02 -10.51 -0.26
CA VAL A 129 -6.41 -10.77 -1.58
C VAL A 129 -6.67 -12.19 -2.09
N ALA A 130 -7.04 -13.12 -1.20
CA ALA A 130 -7.46 -14.47 -1.56
C ALA A 130 -8.92 -14.56 -2.01
N GLU A 131 -9.72 -13.49 -1.79
CA GLU A 131 -11.13 -13.39 -2.19
C GLU A 131 -11.34 -12.41 -3.37
N LEU A 132 -10.27 -11.74 -3.82
CA LEU A 132 -10.30 -10.82 -4.96
C LEU A 132 -10.77 -11.53 -6.23
N LYS A 133 -11.64 -10.85 -6.98
CA LYS A 133 -12.10 -11.25 -8.30
C LYS A 133 -12.17 -10.05 -9.25
N GLU A 134 -12.21 -10.34 -10.54
CA GLU A 134 -12.42 -9.31 -11.57
C GLU A 134 -13.71 -8.52 -11.30
N GLY A 135 -13.62 -7.19 -11.44
CA GLY A 135 -14.71 -6.26 -11.19
C GLY A 135 -14.82 -5.75 -9.74
N ASP A 136 -14.08 -6.31 -8.77
CA ASP A 136 -13.98 -5.73 -7.43
C ASP A 136 -13.38 -4.31 -7.48
N ARG A 137 -13.86 -3.43 -6.60
CA ARG A 137 -13.42 -2.04 -6.50
C ARG A 137 -12.69 -1.80 -5.19
N VAL A 138 -11.46 -1.33 -5.29
CA VAL A 138 -10.55 -1.03 -4.18
C VAL A 138 -10.02 0.39 -4.28
N LEU A 139 -9.61 0.95 -3.16
CA LEU A 139 -8.98 2.26 -3.06
C LEU A 139 -7.52 2.19 -3.48
N GLY A 140 -7.12 3.22 -4.20
CA GLY A 140 -5.75 3.44 -4.62
C GLY A 140 -5.46 4.93 -4.76
N TYR A 141 -4.20 5.25 -4.96
CA TYR A 141 -3.73 6.56 -5.32
C TYR A 141 -3.24 6.54 -6.76
N VAL A 142 -3.66 7.53 -7.52
CA VAL A 142 -3.22 7.78 -8.89
C VAL A 142 -2.66 9.19 -8.92
N GLU A 143 -1.42 9.34 -9.37
CA GLU A 143 -0.86 10.66 -9.64
C GLU A 143 -1.45 11.17 -10.96
N GLU A 144 -2.03 12.37 -10.96
CA GLU A 144 -2.40 13.06 -12.19
C GLU A 144 -1.15 13.51 -12.93
N ALA A 145 -1.11 13.35 -14.25
CA ALA A 145 0.04 13.77 -15.04
C ALA A 145 0.23 15.29 -14.90
N GLY A 146 1.39 15.71 -14.38
CA GLY A 146 1.67 17.12 -14.12
C GLY A 146 2.15 17.48 -12.71
N ARG A 147 2.91 16.59 -12.05
CA ARG A 147 3.75 16.86 -10.86
C ARG A 147 5.03 16.02 -10.94
N HIS A 148 6.16 16.55 -10.45
CA HIS A 148 7.42 15.79 -10.28
C HIS A 148 8.22 16.33 -9.07
N PHE A 149 9.39 16.96 -9.25
CA PHE A 149 10.35 17.37 -8.21
C PHE A 149 9.91 18.56 -7.32
N GLY A 150 8.67 18.56 -6.81
CA GLY A 150 8.04 19.76 -6.23
C GLY A 150 7.71 20.85 -7.27
N MET A 151 8.12 20.63 -8.53
CA MET A 151 7.83 21.42 -9.71
C MET A 151 7.36 20.50 -10.85
N ARG A 152 6.64 21.07 -11.82
CA ARG A 152 6.15 20.38 -13.02
C ARG A 152 7.29 20.13 -14.01
N VAL A 153 7.54 18.86 -14.34
CA VAL A 153 8.29 18.43 -15.52
C VAL A 153 7.56 17.22 -16.10
N GLU A 154 7.43 17.14 -17.43
CA GLU A 154 6.97 15.94 -18.12
C GLU A 154 8.17 15.01 -18.31
N GLU A 155 8.29 13.98 -17.46
CA GLU A 155 9.26 12.89 -17.69
C GLU A 155 8.59 11.69 -18.38
N THR A 156 9.28 11.14 -19.38
CA THR A 156 8.86 9.92 -20.08
C THR A 156 9.37 8.70 -19.32
N ILE A 157 8.64 8.30 -18.27
CA ILE A 157 8.87 7.03 -17.58
C ILE A 157 8.23 5.91 -18.41
N ILE A 158 9.05 4.98 -18.91
CA ILE A 158 8.59 3.75 -19.56
C ILE A 158 8.79 2.60 -18.58
N GLU A 159 7.70 2.16 -17.96
CA GLU A 159 7.62 0.89 -17.22
C GLU A 159 7.25 -0.22 -18.22
N VAL A 160 7.94 -1.36 -18.16
CA VAL A 160 7.86 -2.49 -19.13
C VAL A 160 7.40 -3.76 -18.44
#